data_AF-A0A9L0R7B7-F1
#
_entry.id   AF-A0A9L0R7B7-F1
#
_cell.length_a   1.000
_cell.length_b   1.000
_cell.length_c   1.000
_cell.angle_alpha   90.00
_cell.angle_beta   90.00
_cell.angle_gamma   90.00
#
_symmetry.space_group_name_H-M   'P 1'
#
loop_
_entity.id
_entity.type
_entity.pdbx_description
1 polymer ?
#
loop_
_entity_poly.entity_id
_entity_poly.type
_entity_poly.pdbx_seq_one_letter_code
_entity_poly.pdbx_strand_id
1 'polypeptide(L)'
;MTCILVCFPGAPRPHEEAIRKEQELDAVLGRRVAGEQAPGARRQGWSASRGTPITPASFSELCSSAQEPPSLNTVFRTLASEDIHDLPPGGGVYCKAAVIAEAYSQLCQASGERREKGQNRAGQPTGTHSSSALDLKT
;
A
#
# COMPACT_ATOMS: atom_id res chain seq x y z
N MET A 1 -13.81 -24.95 -4.09
CA MET A 1 -13.12 -25.16 -5.38
C MET A 1 -12.08 -26.23 -5.17
N THR A 2 -12.07 -27.28 -5.98
CA THR A 2 -11.13 -28.41 -5.83
C THR A 2 -10.32 -28.52 -7.11
N CYS A 3 -8.99 -28.53 -6.98
CA CYS A 3 -8.09 -28.78 -8.10
C CYS A 3 -7.12 -29.91 -7.71
N ILE A 4 -6.73 -30.72 -8.69
CA ILE A 4 -5.72 -31.77 -8.54
C ILE A 4 -4.66 -31.50 -9.61
N LEU A 5 -3.41 -31.32 -9.19
CA LEU A 5 -2.27 -31.15 -10.09
C LEU A 5 -1.39 -32.40 -10.02
N VAL A 6 -1.13 -33.02 -11.17
CA VAL A 6 -0.25 -34.19 -11.28
C VAL A 6 0.90 -33.84 -12.22
N CYS A 7 2.14 -33.92 -11.72
CA CYS A 7 3.35 -33.59 -12.47
C CYS A 7 4.09 -34.86 -12.88
N PHE A 8 4.38 -35.02 -14.17
CA PHE A 8 5.18 -36.12 -14.72
C PHE A 8 6.66 -35.72 -14.91
N PRO A 9 7.57 -36.68 -15.10
CA PRO A 9 8.93 -36.37 -15.56
C PRO A 9 8.89 -35.53 -16.84
N GLY A 10 9.64 -34.41 -16.86
CA GLY A 10 9.59 -33.42 -17.93
C GLY A 10 8.69 -32.21 -17.66
N ALA A 11 7.96 -32.18 -16.53
CA ALA A 11 7.26 -30.97 -16.10
C ALA A 11 8.23 -29.79 -15.88
N PRO A 12 7.78 -28.54 -16.09
CA PRO A 12 8.61 -27.35 -15.86
C PRO A 12 9.24 -27.36 -14.48
N ARG A 13 10.56 -27.14 -14.43
CA ARG A 13 11.33 -27.04 -13.18
C ARG A 13 11.27 -25.61 -12.65
N PRO A 14 11.46 -25.40 -11.34
CA PRO A 14 11.74 -24.07 -10.81
C PRO A 14 12.90 -23.44 -11.57
N HIS A 15 12.73 -22.19 -11.98
CA HIS A 15 13.71 -21.44 -12.74
C HIS A 15 14.06 -20.16 -11.99
N GLU A 16 15.35 -19.93 -11.74
CA GLU A 16 15.83 -18.84 -10.88
C GLU A 16 15.38 -17.46 -11.37
N GLU A 17 15.39 -17.23 -12.69
CA GLU A 17 14.94 -15.97 -13.25
C GLU A 17 13.44 -15.74 -13.03
N ALA A 18 12.62 -16.80 -13.06
CA ALA A 18 11.19 -16.68 -12.84
C ALA A 18 10.91 -16.33 -11.37
N ILE A 19 11.68 -16.91 -10.45
CA ILE A 19 11.60 -16.59 -9.01
C ILE A 19 11.99 -15.13 -8.77
N ARG A 20 13.08 -14.65 -9.39
CA ARG A 20 13.50 -13.25 -9.25
C ARG A 20 12.46 -12.27 -9.80
N LYS A 21 11.89 -12.57 -10.97
CA LYS A 21 10.81 -11.75 -11.58
C LYS A 21 9.55 -11.72 -10.71
N GLU A 22 9.19 -12.86 -10.12
CA GLU A 22 8.06 -12.96 -9.19
C GLU A 22 8.25 -12.04 -7.97
N GLN A 23 9.44 -12.07 -7.37
CA GLN A 23 9.81 -11.21 -6.24
C GLN A 23 9.86 -9.71 -6.61
N GLU A 24 10.39 -9.39 -7.78
CA GLU A 24 10.42 -8.01 -8.28
C GLU A 24 9.01 -7.46 -8.49
N LEU A 25 8.14 -8.26 -9.11
CA LEU A 25 6.74 -7.91 -9.30
C LEU A 25 6.01 -7.72 -7.96
N ASP A 26 6.23 -8.59 -6.98
CA ASP A 26 5.63 -8.46 -5.66
C ASP A 26 6.07 -7.16 -4.96
N ALA A 27 7.35 -6.80 -5.08
CA ALA A 27 7.87 -5.55 -4.56
C ALA A 27 7.27 -4.32 -5.29
N VAL A 28 7.06 -4.40 -6.61
CA VAL A 28 6.40 -3.35 -7.39
C VAL A 28 4.94 -3.19 -6.96
N LEU A 29 4.20 -4.29 -6.81
CA LEU A 29 2.81 -4.25 -6.36
C LEU A 29 2.69 -3.71 -4.93
N GLY A 30 3.58 -4.13 -4.04
CA GLY A 30 3.65 -3.63 -2.67
C GLY A 30 3.87 -2.12 -2.62
N ARG A 31 4.88 -1.61 -3.34
CA ARG A 31 5.15 -0.16 -3.42
C ARG A 31 4.00 0.62 -4.04
N ARG A 32 3.39 0.08 -5.12
CA ARG A 32 2.21 0.69 -5.74
C ARG A 32 1.06 0.83 -4.75
N VAL A 33 0.72 -0.23 -4.01
CA VAL A 33 -0.34 -0.23 -2.99
C VAL A 33 0.02 0.64 -1.78
N ALA A 34 1.30 0.80 -1.45
CA ALA A 34 1.76 1.73 -0.42
C ALA A 34 1.69 3.21 -0.87
N GLY A 35 1.45 3.49 -2.15
CA GLY A 35 1.46 4.84 -2.71
C GLY A 35 2.87 5.37 -3.02
N GLU A 36 3.90 4.53 -2.94
CA GLU A 36 5.29 4.89 -3.23
C GLU A 36 5.59 4.65 -4.72
N GLN A 37 5.67 5.74 -5.50
CA GLN A 37 6.07 5.64 -6.90
C GLN A 37 7.59 5.48 -7.02
N ALA A 38 8.03 4.59 -7.91
CA ALA A 38 9.45 4.43 -8.24
C ALA A 38 10.06 5.79 -8.65
N PRO A 39 11.24 6.15 -8.14
CA PRO A 39 11.89 7.42 -8.46
C PRO A 39 12.36 7.37 -9.92
N GLY A 40 11.63 7.98 -10.86
CA GLY A 40 12.10 8.10 -12.24
C GLY A 40 11.09 8.38 -13.35
N ALA A 41 9.77 8.30 -13.12
CA ALA A 41 8.79 8.60 -14.17
C ALA A 41 8.56 10.12 -14.29
N ARG A 42 9.47 10.79 -15.00
CA ARG A 42 9.34 12.19 -15.45
C ARG A 42 8.03 12.35 -16.24
N ARG A 43 7.01 12.97 -15.63
CA ARG A 43 5.80 13.45 -16.32
C ARG A 43 6.22 14.31 -17.51
N GLN A 44 6.02 13.83 -18.74
CA GLN A 44 5.89 14.73 -19.88
C GLN A 44 4.41 15.05 -20.05
N GLY A 45 4.07 16.31 -19.75
CA GLY A 45 2.93 17.07 -20.26
C GLY A 45 1.56 16.39 -20.35
N TRP A 46 0.75 16.51 -19.30
CA TRP A 46 -0.71 16.46 -19.46
C TRP A 46 -1.25 17.89 -19.54
N SER A 47 -1.40 18.40 -20.75
CA SER A 47 -2.02 19.71 -20.98
C SER A 47 -3.50 19.66 -20.60
N ALA A 48 -3.89 20.52 -19.67
CA ALA A 48 -5.27 20.76 -19.31
C ALA A 48 -6.07 21.18 -20.55
N SER A 49 -6.97 20.31 -21.02
CA SER A 49 -8.04 20.67 -21.92
C SER A 49 -9.32 19.98 -21.45
N ARG A 50 -10.35 20.80 -21.26
CA ARG A 50 -11.67 20.48 -20.73
C ARG A 50 -12.31 19.32 -21.48
N GLY A 51 -12.55 18.26 -20.72
CA GLY A 51 -13.39 17.12 -21.03
C GLY A 51 -13.05 16.11 -19.94
N THR A 52 -13.93 15.89 -18.97
CA THR A 52 -13.69 14.92 -17.88
C THR A 52 -13.37 13.57 -18.52
N PRO A 53 -12.09 13.13 -18.52
CA PRO A 53 -11.78 11.81 -19.00
C PRO A 53 -12.16 10.86 -17.86
N ILE A 54 -12.88 9.81 -18.20
CA ILE A 54 -13.19 8.69 -17.31
C ILE A 54 -11.92 7.83 -17.11
N THR A 55 -10.74 8.46 -17.10
CA THR A 55 -9.48 7.79 -16.78
C THR A 55 -9.50 7.45 -15.30
N PRO A 56 -9.34 6.16 -14.92
CA PRO A 56 -9.18 5.83 -13.52
C PRO A 56 -7.97 6.61 -12.99
N ALA A 57 -8.19 7.41 -11.96
CA ALA A 57 -7.10 8.06 -11.22
C ALA A 57 -6.12 6.97 -10.82
N SER A 58 -4.82 7.20 -11.05
CA SER A 58 -3.78 6.25 -10.65
C SER A 58 -3.93 5.90 -9.16
N PHE A 59 -3.53 4.71 -8.73
CA PHE A 59 -3.70 4.32 -7.32
C PHE A 59 -3.16 5.37 -6.32
N SER A 60 -2.03 6.01 -6.64
CA SER A 60 -1.44 7.09 -5.83
C SER A 60 -2.36 8.31 -5.64
N GLU A 61 -3.14 8.65 -6.67
CA GLU A 61 -4.13 9.74 -6.62
C GLU A 61 -5.37 9.36 -5.78
N LEU A 62 -5.76 8.07 -5.78
CA LEU A 62 -6.83 7.56 -4.91
C LEU A 62 -6.45 7.67 -3.43
N CYS A 63 -5.23 7.28 -3.08
CA CYS A 63 -4.75 7.37 -1.69
C CYS A 63 -4.53 8.81 -1.22
N SER A 64 -4.18 9.73 -2.13
CA SER A 64 -3.91 11.13 -1.78
C SER A 64 -5.17 12.00 -1.68
N SER A 65 -6.26 11.64 -2.36
CA SER A 65 -7.50 12.43 -2.40
C SER A 65 -8.55 12.01 -1.38
N ALA A 66 -8.45 10.80 -0.82
CA ALA A 66 -9.43 10.26 0.11
C ALA A 66 -9.05 10.47 1.59
N GLN A 67 -10.03 10.82 2.41
CA GLN A 67 -9.89 10.90 3.88
C GLN A 67 -9.90 9.50 4.54
N GLU A 68 -10.23 8.46 3.78
CA GLU A 68 -10.26 7.04 4.16
C GLU A 68 -9.56 6.21 3.07
N PRO A 69 -8.81 5.15 3.40
CA PRO A 69 -8.24 4.25 2.41
C PRO A 69 -9.32 3.67 1.47
N PRO A 70 -9.07 3.57 0.15
CA PRO A 70 -10.03 3.04 -0.81
C PRO A 70 -10.31 1.56 -0.56
N SER A 71 -11.54 1.10 -0.78
CA SER A 71 -11.87 -0.32 -0.58
C SER A 71 -10.93 -1.26 -1.36
N LEU A 72 -10.65 -2.43 -0.81
CA LEU A 72 -9.78 -3.43 -1.45
C LEU A 72 -10.27 -3.80 -2.86
N ASN A 73 -11.59 -3.88 -3.11
CA ASN A 73 -12.12 -4.10 -4.47
C ASN A 73 -11.74 -2.96 -5.44
N THR A 74 -11.81 -1.71 -4.98
CA THR A 74 -11.36 -0.54 -5.74
C THR A 74 -9.87 -0.64 -6.06
N VAL A 75 -9.04 -1.11 -5.12
CA VAL A 75 -7.62 -1.36 -5.34
C VAL A 75 -7.41 -2.37 -6.46
N PHE A 76 -8.05 -3.55 -6.39
CA PHE A 76 -7.94 -4.56 -7.45
C PHE A 76 -8.38 -4.04 -8.81
N ARG A 77 -9.51 -3.33 -8.88
CA ARG A 77 -10.02 -2.76 -10.14
C ARG A 77 -9.08 -1.72 -10.72
N THR A 78 -8.47 -0.89 -9.87
CA THR A 78 -7.52 0.14 -10.31
C THR A 78 -6.25 -0.51 -10.82
N LEU A 79 -5.64 -1.43 -10.06
CA LEU A 79 -4.46 -2.18 -10.49
C LEU A 79 -4.69 -2.97 -11.78
N ALA A 80 -5.89 -3.55 -11.98
CA ALA A 80 -6.25 -4.26 -13.20
C ALA A 80 -6.46 -3.33 -14.42
N SER A 81 -6.71 -2.04 -14.20
CA SER A 81 -6.82 -1.02 -15.25
C SER A 81 -5.49 -0.32 -15.56
N GLU A 82 -4.50 -0.44 -14.67
CA GLU A 82 -3.13 0.01 -14.91
C GLU A 82 -2.37 -0.99 -15.78
N ASP A 83 -1.43 -0.49 -16.59
CA ASP A 83 -0.52 -1.35 -17.36
C ASP A 83 0.61 -1.86 -16.46
N ILE A 84 0.38 -3.04 -15.85
CA ILE A 84 1.35 -3.74 -15.01
C ILE A 84 1.97 -4.87 -15.84
N HIS A 85 3.24 -4.72 -16.17
CA HIS A 85 4.01 -5.73 -16.90
C HIS A 85 4.33 -6.94 -16.01
N ASP A 86 4.68 -8.06 -16.66
CA ASP A 86 5.12 -9.32 -16.03
C ASP A 86 4.13 -10.00 -15.09
N LEU A 87 2.84 -9.63 -15.13
CA LEU A 87 1.79 -10.33 -14.40
C LEU A 87 1.72 -11.83 -14.78
N PRO A 88 1.37 -12.73 -13.84
CA PRO A 88 1.24 -14.14 -14.15
C PRO A 88 0.20 -14.37 -15.26
N PRO A 89 0.51 -15.18 -16.29
CA PRO A 89 -0.42 -15.44 -17.37
C PRO A 89 -1.72 -16.06 -16.85
N GLY A 90 -2.85 -15.66 -17.43
CA GLY A 90 -4.19 -16.09 -17.02
C GLY A 90 -4.73 -15.30 -15.83
N GLY A 91 -4.21 -15.54 -14.63
CA GLY A 91 -4.78 -14.99 -13.39
C GLY A 91 -4.53 -13.49 -13.15
N GLY A 92 -3.52 -12.90 -13.81
CA GLY A 92 -3.23 -11.46 -13.77
C GLY A 92 -3.10 -10.90 -12.34
N VAL A 93 -3.76 -9.77 -12.07
CA VAL A 93 -3.75 -9.12 -10.75
C VAL A 93 -4.38 -9.99 -9.67
N TYR A 94 -5.35 -10.84 -10.01
CA TYR A 94 -6.10 -11.61 -9.03
C TYR A 94 -5.31 -12.78 -8.43
N CYS A 95 -4.40 -13.40 -9.18
CA CYS A 95 -3.50 -14.41 -8.59
C CYS A 95 -2.42 -13.79 -7.66
N LYS A 96 -2.29 -12.46 -7.63
CA LYS A 96 -1.46 -11.71 -6.69
C LYS A 96 -2.23 -11.19 -5.47
N ALA A 97 -3.45 -11.68 -5.24
CA ALA A 97 -4.33 -11.10 -4.24
C ALA A 97 -3.77 -11.10 -2.81
N ALA A 98 -2.96 -12.10 -2.45
CA ALA A 98 -2.32 -12.17 -1.14
C ALA A 98 -1.36 -10.99 -0.91
N VAL A 99 -0.46 -10.74 -1.88
CA VAL A 99 0.52 -9.64 -1.84
C VAL A 99 -0.18 -8.28 -1.78
N ILE A 100 -1.23 -8.11 -2.60
CA ILE A 100 -2.01 -6.87 -2.62
C ILE A 100 -2.75 -6.67 -1.29
N ALA A 101 -3.37 -7.72 -0.74
CA ALA A 101 -4.08 -7.65 0.53
C ALA A 101 -3.15 -7.35 1.71
N GLU A 102 -1.95 -7.93 1.70
CA GLU A 102 -0.93 -7.68 2.71
C GLU A 102 -0.46 -6.22 2.67
N ALA A 103 -0.07 -5.72 1.49
CA ALA A 103 0.35 -4.33 1.32
C ALA A 103 -0.77 -3.34 1.67
N TYR A 104 -2.02 -3.66 1.32
CA TYR A 104 -3.19 -2.86 1.69
C TYR A 104 -3.42 -2.82 3.20
N SER A 105 -3.18 -3.94 3.89
CA SER A 105 -3.29 -4.00 5.35
C SER A 105 -2.26 -3.10 6.02
N GLN A 106 -1.02 -3.06 5.50
CA GLN A 106 0.03 -2.17 5.98
C GLN A 106 -0.30 -0.70 5.74
N LEU A 107 -0.83 -0.36 4.57
CA LEU A 107 -1.31 0.99 4.25
C LEU A 107 -2.39 1.44 5.25
N CYS A 108 -3.36 0.58 5.55
CA CYS A 108 -4.42 0.87 6.52
C CYS A 108 -3.85 1.15 7.91
N GLN A 109 -2.88 0.35 8.37
CA GLN A 109 -2.24 0.53 9.68
C GLN A 109 -1.50 1.87 9.78
N ALA A 110 -0.68 2.22 8.79
CA ALA A 110 0.06 3.48 8.76
C ALA A 110 -0.88 4.71 8.75
N SER A 111 -2.04 4.59 8.10
CA SER A 111 -3.06 5.65 8.09
C SER A 111 -3.77 5.83 9.44
N GLY A 112 -3.92 4.75 10.22
CA GLY A 112 -4.54 4.75 11.55
C GLY A 112 -3.67 5.45 12.60
N GLU A 113 -2.37 5.17 12.60
CA GLU A 113 -1.40 5.81 13.53
C GLU A 113 -1.32 7.33 13.34
N ARG A 114 -1.48 7.82 12.10
CA ARG A 114 -1.55 9.26 11.80
C ARG A 114 -2.75 9.94 12.45
N ARG A 115 -3.87 9.22 12.65
CA ARG A 115 -5.13 9.78 13.16
C ARG A 115 -5.12 9.94 14.69
N GLU A 116 -4.44 9.05 15.39
CA GLU A 116 -4.38 9.06 16.86
C GLU A 116 -3.41 10.12 17.41
N LYS A 117 -2.34 10.44 16.67
CA LYS A 117 -1.36 11.47 17.08
C LYS A 117 -1.83 12.92 16.85
N GLY A 118 -2.96 13.13 16.16
CA GLY A 118 -3.52 14.45 15.83
C GLY A 118 -4.57 14.99 16.80
N GLN A 119 -5.06 14.18 17.75
CA GLN A 119 -6.16 14.58 18.65
C GLN A 119 -5.82 14.45 20.15
N ASN A 120 -4.54 14.61 20.53
CA ASN A 120 -4.16 14.61 21.94
C ASN A 120 -3.20 15.75 22.32
N ARG A 121 -3.52 16.98 21.86
CA ARG A 121 -2.93 18.23 22.37
C ARG A 121 -4.03 19.17 22.85
N ALA A 122 -4.75 18.78 23.89
CA ALA A 122 -5.52 19.70 24.73
C ALA A 122 -5.72 19.07 26.12
N GLY A 123 -4.61 18.90 26.85
CA GLY A 123 -4.62 18.42 28.23
C GLY A 123 -3.44 19.04 28.95
N GLN A 124 -3.61 20.29 29.36
CA GLN A 124 -2.68 21.08 30.16
C GLN A 124 -2.44 20.39 31.51
N PRO A 125 -1.22 19.96 31.88
CA PRO A 125 -0.93 19.63 33.26
C PRO A 125 -0.50 20.91 33.98
N THR A 126 -1.44 21.58 34.64
CA THR A 126 -1.10 22.45 35.77
C THR A 126 -0.67 21.57 36.93
N GLY A 127 0.60 21.15 36.90
CA GLY A 127 1.28 20.55 38.05
C GLY A 127 1.86 21.67 38.91
N THR A 128 1.04 22.21 39.81
CA THR A 128 1.46 23.16 40.83
C THR A 128 2.57 22.53 41.67
N HIS A 129 3.68 23.24 41.78
CA HIS A 129 4.77 22.97 42.70
C HIS A 129 4.25 22.87 44.13
N SER A 130 4.64 21.85 44.88
CA SER A 130 4.67 21.93 46.34
C SER A 130 5.94 21.29 46.85
N SER A 131 6.81 22.17 47.33
CA SER A 131 8.07 21.90 48.00
C SER A 131 7.77 21.45 49.43
N SER A 132 8.34 20.33 49.85
CA SER A 132 8.45 19.99 51.26
C SER A 132 9.88 19.52 51.54
N ALA A 133 10.73 20.50 51.80
CA ALA A 133 11.92 20.34 52.61
C ALA A 133 11.49 20.09 54.06
N LEU A 134 11.91 18.97 54.63
CA LEU A 134 11.93 18.78 56.09
C LEU A 134 13.38 18.63 56.50
N ASP A 135 14.00 19.78 56.75
CA ASP A 135 15.19 19.91 57.59
C ASP A 135 14.73 20.57 58.89
N LEU A 136 14.65 19.81 59.97
CA LEU A 136 14.71 20.41 61.31
C LEU A 136 15.32 19.41 62.29
N LYS A 137 16.57 19.71 62.59
CA LYS A 137 17.37 19.22 63.70
C LYS A 137 16.91 19.90 64.99
N THR A 138 16.64 19.14 66.05
CA THR A 138 16.92 19.51 67.45
C THR A 138 17.19 18.25 68.24
#